data_AF-A0A849G644-F1
#
_entry.id   AF-A0A849G644-F1
#
_cell.length_a   1.000
_cell.length_b   1.000
_cell.length_c   1.000
_cell.angle_alpha   90.00
_cell.angle_beta   90.00
_cell.angle_gamma   90.00
#
_symmetry.space_group_name_H-M   'P 1'
#
loop_
_entity.id
_entity.type
_entity.pdbx_description
1 polymer ?
#
loop_
_entity_poly.entity_id
_entity_poly.type
_entity_poly.pdbx_seq_one_letter_code
_entity_poly.pdbx_strand_id
1 'polypeptide(L)'
;SVSGFMAPGLVFVTEDARPDPTTATPPANVETDADVRLRDIRGWREADDANTAEAYQSYLRDFPNGEFRRMAENRIQSLTDTPEARAERTEQSLDLNRDQRREIQRDLSLLDYNTRGIDGIFGRGTRTAIAAWQQSEGFDGSGYLTSDQITRLDAQAERRAAELEAEAERRRAQQLAQDRAFWDETGSLGDEAGLRAYLGRFPDGEFSEDAREQLAAIELQKRRETDARDRQLWDEATQENTSQSYRDYLELAPGGAFRDEAETRIAALEQAGQNSGAAREEQALNLSPRTRQIIESRLEALDLRPGNVDGVLDDDSRRAIRRYQAARNLPETGYLSERVVVQLLADSVRQIFR
;
A
#
# COMPACT_ATOMS: atom_id res chain seq x y z
N SER A 1 38.20 -72.31 -12.18
CA SER A 1 39.51 -72.83 -11.75
C SER A 1 39.49 -73.11 -10.26
N VAL A 2 40.30 -74.09 -9.82
CA VAL A 2 40.47 -74.57 -8.43
C VAL A 2 39.26 -75.28 -7.83
N SER A 3 39.43 -76.60 -7.67
CA SER A 3 38.50 -77.56 -7.06
C SER A 3 38.86 -77.84 -5.60
N GLY A 4 37.94 -78.46 -4.87
CA GLY A 4 38.26 -79.42 -3.81
C GLY A 4 37.97 -78.97 -2.37
N PHE A 5 37.70 -79.87 -1.42
CA PHE A 5 37.36 -81.30 -1.56
C PHE A 5 36.68 -81.76 -0.25
N MET A 6 35.63 -82.57 -0.33
CA MET A 6 35.02 -83.23 0.84
C MET A 6 35.64 -84.63 1.03
N ALA A 7 35.90 -85.05 2.26
CA ALA A 7 36.14 -86.48 2.58
C ALA A 7 35.73 -86.80 4.04
N PRO A 8 35.33 -88.06 4.35
CA PRO A 8 34.37 -88.33 5.44
C PRO A 8 34.83 -89.38 6.47
N GLY A 9 33.96 -89.71 7.43
CA GLY A 9 34.11 -90.87 8.32
C GLY A 9 32.78 -91.33 8.95
N LEU A 10 32.33 -92.55 8.63
CA LEU A 10 31.34 -93.32 9.41
C LEU A 10 32.05 -93.95 10.65
N VAL A 11 31.37 -94.46 11.69
CA VAL A 11 30.87 -95.86 11.77
C VAL A 11 30.11 -96.15 13.09
N PHE A 12 28.89 -96.72 12.96
CA PHE A 12 28.15 -97.73 13.78
C PHE A 12 27.86 -97.62 15.30
N VAL A 13 26.55 -97.44 15.61
CA VAL A 13 25.60 -98.33 16.34
C VAL A 13 26.02 -99.14 17.60
N THR A 14 25.33 -98.86 18.72
CA THR A 14 24.88 -99.73 19.85
C THR A 14 24.17 -98.85 20.91
N GLU A 15 23.21 -99.25 21.77
CA GLU A 15 22.23 -100.36 21.78
C GLU A 15 21.02 -100.03 22.72
N ASP A 16 19.92 -100.79 22.60
CA ASP A 16 18.71 -101.02 23.45
C ASP A 16 17.98 -99.95 24.31
N ALA A 17 16.68 -100.19 24.44
CA ALA A 17 15.61 -99.35 24.97
C ALA A 17 15.43 -99.31 26.50
N ARG A 18 14.92 -98.18 27.03
CA ARG A 18 13.53 -98.03 27.57
C ARG A 18 13.24 -96.59 28.07
N PRO A 19 11.96 -96.16 28.19
CA PRO A 19 11.58 -94.74 28.27
C PRO A 19 11.20 -94.23 29.67
N ASP A 20 11.41 -92.93 29.91
CA ASP A 20 10.69 -92.04 30.83
C ASP A 20 11.33 -90.61 30.75
N PRO A 21 10.67 -89.51 31.16
CA PRO A 21 9.41 -89.00 30.61
C PRO A 21 9.51 -87.54 30.12
N THR A 22 8.59 -87.15 29.24
CA THR A 22 8.11 -85.77 28.98
C THR A 22 9.07 -84.58 29.09
N THR A 23 9.62 -84.15 27.96
CA THR A 23 9.78 -82.71 27.64
C THR A 23 9.17 -82.40 26.28
N ALA A 24 7.84 -82.25 26.26
CA ALA A 24 7.19 -81.56 25.15
C ALA A 24 7.63 -80.09 25.19
N THR A 25 8.39 -79.66 24.18
CA THR A 25 8.66 -78.24 23.94
C THR A 25 7.32 -77.51 23.86
N PRO A 26 7.05 -76.46 24.67
CA PRO A 26 5.81 -75.72 24.55
C PRO A 26 5.72 -75.07 23.16
N PRO A 27 4.52 -75.03 22.54
CA PRO A 27 4.34 -74.32 21.28
C PRO A 27 4.64 -72.82 21.46
N ALA A 28 5.11 -72.19 20.39
CA ALA A 28 5.46 -70.77 20.38
C ALA A 28 4.26 -69.88 20.79
N ASN A 29 4.56 -68.75 21.44
CA ASN A 29 3.62 -67.75 21.95
C ASN A 29 2.33 -67.61 21.11
N VAL A 30 1.22 -68.08 21.66
CA VAL A 30 -0.11 -67.56 21.31
C VAL A 30 -0.40 -66.45 22.31
N GLU A 31 -0.51 -65.21 21.84
CA GLU A 31 -0.88 -64.07 22.69
C GLU A 31 -2.25 -64.30 23.32
N THR A 32 -2.38 -64.03 24.63
CA THR A 32 -3.67 -64.17 25.31
C THR A 32 -4.51 -62.90 25.17
N ASP A 33 -5.83 -63.02 25.27
CA ASP A 33 -6.76 -61.86 25.31
C ASP A 33 -6.45 -60.88 26.45
N ALA A 34 -5.68 -61.29 27.47
CA ALA A 34 -5.18 -60.41 28.51
C ALA A 34 -3.97 -59.58 28.04
N ASP A 35 -3.04 -60.18 27.30
CA ASP A 35 -1.87 -59.50 26.74
C ASP A 35 -2.27 -58.45 25.70
N VAL A 36 -3.24 -58.79 24.84
CA VAL A 36 -3.81 -57.88 23.83
C VAL A 36 -4.46 -56.67 24.51
N ARG A 37 -5.28 -56.86 25.54
CA ARG A 37 -5.90 -55.76 26.29
C ARG A 37 -4.89 -54.91 27.08
N LEU A 38 -3.84 -55.52 27.64
CA LEU A 38 -2.79 -54.76 28.32
C LEU A 38 -1.97 -53.89 27.36
N ARG A 39 -1.84 -54.30 26.08
CA ARG A 39 -1.26 -53.47 25.02
C ARG A 39 -2.22 -52.36 24.58
N ASP A 40 -3.50 -52.66 24.38
CA ASP A 40 -4.55 -51.68 24.03
C ASP A 40 -4.61 -50.54 25.06
N ILE A 41 -4.72 -50.88 26.36
CA ILE A 41 -4.70 -49.90 27.46
C ILE A 41 -3.42 -49.05 27.49
N ARG A 42 -2.27 -49.64 27.13
CA ARG A 42 -0.99 -48.90 27.09
C ARG A 42 -0.95 -47.93 25.91
N GLY A 43 -1.29 -48.39 24.70
CA GLY A 43 -1.34 -47.56 23.50
C GLY A 43 -2.35 -46.42 23.64
N TRP A 44 -3.49 -46.65 24.30
CA TRP A 44 -4.43 -45.60 24.63
C TRP A 44 -3.83 -44.54 25.57
N ARG A 45 -3.13 -44.95 26.64
CA ARG A 45 -2.47 -44.00 27.55
C ARG A 45 -1.40 -43.18 26.85
N GLU A 46 -0.54 -43.82 26.06
CA GLU A 46 0.48 -43.12 25.27
C GLU A 46 -0.14 -42.10 24.30
N ALA A 47 -1.33 -42.38 23.75
CA ALA A 47 -2.08 -41.45 22.91
C ALA A 47 -2.79 -40.31 23.66
N ASP A 48 -3.41 -40.58 24.83
CA ASP A 48 -4.08 -39.58 25.66
C ASP A 48 -3.07 -38.67 26.39
N ASP A 49 -1.90 -39.19 26.77
CA ASP A 49 -0.76 -38.42 27.32
C ASP A 49 -0.16 -37.46 26.27
N ALA A 50 -0.05 -37.90 25.01
CA ALA A 50 0.41 -37.05 23.91
C ALA A 50 -0.66 -36.05 23.45
N ASN A 51 -1.94 -36.46 23.51
CA ASN A 51 -3.13 -35.69 23.14
C ASN A 51 -3.05 -34.99 21.76
N THR A 52 -2.43 -35.63 20.75
CA THR A 52 -2.40 -35.14 19.37
C THR A 52 -3.22 -36.04 18.43
N ALA A 53 -3.73 -35.46 17.33
CA ALA A 53 -4.49 -36.22 16.35
C ALA A 53 -3.68 -37.40 15.77
N GLU A 54 -2.37 -37.22 15.58
CA GLU A 54 -1.43 -38.23 15.09
C GLU A 54 -1.26 -39.39 16.07
N ALA A 55 -1.20 -39.10 17.37
CA ALA A 55 -1.05 -40.13 18.41
C ALA A 55 -2.31 -41.01 18.50
N TYR A 56 -3.51 -40.40 18.51
CA TYR A 56 -4.77 -41.13 18.43
C TYR A 56 -4.94 -41.88 17.10
N GLN A 57 -4.44 -41.35 15.97
CA GLN A 57 -4.43 -42.06 14.68
C GLN A 57 -3.48 -43.26 14.66
N SER A 58 -2.33 -43.20 15.36
CA SER A 58 -1.46 -44.37 15.51
C SER A 58 -2.15 -45.44 16.36
N TYR A 59 -2.73 -45.05 17.51
CA TYR A 59 -3.52 -45.96 18.33
C TYR A 59 -4.63 -46.66 17.53
N LEU A 60 -5.39 -45.94 16.69
CA LEU A 60 -6.42 -46.52 15.83
C LEU A 60 -5.88 -47.49 14.76
N ARG A 61 -4.63 -47.31 14.31
CA ARG A 61 -3.96 -48.20 13.35
C ARG A 61 -3.51 -49.50 14.00
N ASP A 62 -2.96 -49.40 15.21
CA ASP A 62 -2.41 -50.54 15.96
C ASP A 62 -3.51 -51.34 16.67
N PHE A 63 -4.62 -50.68 17.06
CA PHE A 63 -5.78 -51.26 17.75
C PHE A 63 -7.12 -50.96 17.04
N PRO A 64 -7.33 -51.43 15.80
CA PRO A 64 -8.52 -51.10 14.99
C PRO A 64 -9.84 -51.65 15.56
N ASN A 65 -9.77 -52.58 16.51
CA ASN A 65 -10.92 -53.11 17.27
C ASN A 65 -10.78 -52.88 18.78
N GLY A 66 -9.89 -51.97 19.22
CA GLY A 66 -9.61 -51.72 20.63
C GLY A 66 -10.76 -51.08 21.40
N GLU A 67 -10.77 -51.23 22.72
CA GLU A 67 -11.84 -50.74 23.61
C GLU A 67 -11.97 -49.21 23.57
N PHE A 68 -10.88 -48.50 23.31
CA PHE A 68 -10.85 -47.03 23.28
C PHE A 68 -11.06 -46.42 21.88
N ARG A 69 -11.32 -47.23 20.83
CA ARG A 69 -11.50 -46.78 19.43
C ARG A 69 -12.42 -45.56 19.30
N ARG A 70 -13.63 -45.62 19.87
CA ARG A 70 -14.60 -44.51 19.80
C ARG A 70 -14.14 -43.25 20.54
N MET A 71 -13.32 -43.39 21.59
CA MET A 71 -12.77 -42.25 22.32
C MET A 71 -11.66 -41.59 21.52
N ALA A 72 -10.77 -42.37 20.88
CA ALA A 72 -9.76 -41.86 19.95
C ALA A 72 -10.39 -41.13 18.76
N GLU A 73 -11.45 -41.69 18.15
CA GLU A 73 -12.22 -41.04 17.07
C GLU A 73 -12.79 -39.68 17.51
N ASN A 74 -13.45 -39.62 18.67
CA ASN A 74 -13.99 -38.37 19.22
C ASN A 74 -12.90 -37.35 19.60
N ARG A 75 -11.73 -37.80 20.07
CA ARG A 75 -10.58 -36.95 20.36
C ARG A 75 -10.01 -36.33 19.07
N ILE A 76 -9.80 -37.13 18.02
CA ILE A 76 -9.35 -36.65 16.71
C ILE A 76 -10.35 -35.62 16.15
N GLN A 77 -11.65 -35.90 16.22
CA GLN A 77 -12.67 -34.97 15.75
C GLN A 77 -12.62 -33.64 16.54
N SER A 78 -12.47 -33.69 17.86
CA SER A 78 -12.39 -32.48 18.71
C SER A 78 -11.12 -31.65 18.45
N LEU A 79 -10.01 -32.31 18.11
CA LEU A 79 -8.73 -31.66 17.82
C LEU A 79 -8.64 -31.09 16.39
N THR A 80 -9.42 -31.63 15.45
CA THR A 80 -9.40 -31.21 14.03
C THR A 80 -10.55 -30.28 13.65
N ASP A 81 -11.71 -30.38 14.30
CA ASP A 81 -12.88 -29.51 14.06
C ASP A 81 -12.96 -28.37 15.09
N THR A 82 -11.89 -27.56 15.18
CA THR A 82 -11.90 -26.35 16.01
C THR A 82 -12.78 -25.25 15.37
N PRO A 83 -13.23 -24.23 16.13
CA PRO A 83 -13.95 -23.08 15.57
C PRO A 83 -13.19 -22.39 14.43
N GLU A 84 -11.87 -22.26 14.58
CA GLU A 84 -10.96 -21.66 13.60
C GLU A 84 -10.88 -22.54 12.34
N ALA A 85 -10.73 -23.86 12.50
CA ALA A 85 -10.70 -24.81 11.39
C ALA A 85 -12.04 -24.90 10.62
N ARG A 86 -13.17 -24.58 11.27
CA ARG A 86 -14.47 -24.40 10.60
C ARG A 86 -14.53 -23.07 9.84
N ALA A 87 -14.15 -21.97 10.48
CA ALA A 87 -14.15 -20.65 9.86
C ALA A 87 -13.19 -20.57 8.65
N GLU A 88 -12.02 -21.20 8.74
CA GLU A 88 -11.06 -21.32 7.65
C GLU A 88 -11.65 -22.09 6.47
N ARG A 89 -12.26 -23.27 6.69
CA ARG A 89 -12.94 -24.02 5.62
C ARG A 89 -14.08 -23.22 4.99
N THR A 90 -14.82 -22.46 5.78
CA THR A 90 -15.86 -21.56 5.26
C THR A 90 -15.26 -20.51 4.33
N GLU A 91 -14.21 -19.80 4.73
CA GLU A 91 -13.54 -18.83 3.84
C GLU A 91 -12.92 -19.50 2.60
N GLN A 92 -12.30 -20.68 2.75
CA GLN A 92 -11.74 -21.44 1.63
C GLN A 92 -12.83 -21.80 0.61
N SER A 93 -14.03 -22.18 1.05
CA SER A 93 -15.17 -22.51 0.17
C SER A 93 -15.76 -21.32 -0.60
N LEU A 94 -15.32 -20.09 -0.32
CA LEU A 94 -15.67 -18.90 -1.10
C LEU A 94 -14.80 -18.76 -2.37
N ASP A 95 -13.77 -19.60 -2.54
CA ASP A 95 -12.85 -19.61 -3.69
C ASP A 95 -12.27 -18.22 -4.07
N LEU A 96 -12.08 -17.36 -3.07
CA LEU A 96 -11.68 -15.95 -3.27
C LEU A 96 -10.38 -15.84 -4.08
N ASN A 97 -10.50 -15.23 -5.26
CA ASN A 97 -9.39 -14.97 -6.16
C ASN A 97 -8.48 -13.83 -5.61
N ARG A 98 -7.32 -13.65 -6.24
CA ARG A 98 -6.31 -12.70 -5.76
C ARG A 98 -6.80 -11.25 -5.73
N ASP A 99 -7.67 -10.85 -6.66
CA ASP A 99 -8.14 -9.46 -6.76
C ASP A 99 -9.28 -9.18 -5.78
N GLN A 100 -10.19 -10.14 -5.55
CA GLN A 100 -11.15 -10.10 -4.43
C GLN A 100 -10.43 -10.02 -3.07
N ARG A 101 -9.33 -10.75 -2.89
CA ARG A 101 -8.49 -10.65 -1.67
C ARG A 101 -7.82 -9.26 -1.54
N ARG A 102 -7.44 -8.64 -2.66
CA ARG A 102 -6.89 -7.27 -2.66
C ARG A 102 -7.96 -6.23 -2.35
N GLU A 103 -9.19 -6.44 -2.81
CA GLU A 103 -10.36 -5.60 -2.52
C GLU A 103 -10.63 -5.57 -1.01
N ILE A 104 -10.88 -6.73 -0.40
CA ILE A 104 -11.02 -6.90 1.06
C ILE A 104 -9.85 -6.25 1.84
N GLN A 105 -8.61 -6.36 1.35
CA GLN A 105 -7.45 -5.70 1.98
C GLN A 105 -7.49 -4.15 1.87
N ARG A 106 -8.00 -3.58 0.77
CA ARG A 106 -8.23 -2.13 0.63
C ARG A 106 -9.35 -1.68 1.56
N ASP A 107 -10.43 -2.44 1.63
CA ASP A 107 -11.63 -2.08 2.40
C ASP A 107 -11.35 -2.05 3.90
N LEU A 108 -10.65 -3.07 4.41
CA LEU A 108 -10.08 -3.07 5.75
C LEU A 108 -9.17 -1.84 5.97
N SER A 109 -8.28 -1.53 5.02
CA SER A 109 -7.36 -0.38 5.15
C SER A 109 -8.08 0.98 5.11
N LEU A 110 -9.17 1.10 4.34
CA LEU A 110 -10.00 2.30 4.24
C LEU A 110 -10.84 2.55 5.50
N LEU A 111 -11.18 1.46 6.19
CA LEU A 111 -11.83 1.44 7.50
C LEU A 111 -10.81 1.45 8.67
N ASP A 112 -9.56 1.86 8.40
CA ASP A 112 -8.45 2.01 9.35
C ASP A 112 -7.92 0.70 10.01
N TYR A 113 -8.31 -0.49 9.51
CA TYR A 113 -7.77 -1.79 9.92
C TYR A 113 -6.50 -2.16 9.15
N ASN A 114 -5.34 -2.03 9.81
CA ASN A 114 -4.03 -2.23 9.19
C ASN A 114 -3.72 -3.70 8.80
N THR A 115 -3.89 -4.02 7.52
CA THR A 115 -3.56 -5.32 6.92
C THR A 115 -2.06 -5.60 6.77
N ARG A 116 -1.21 -4.57 6.93
CA ARG A 116 0.24 -4.56 6.62
C ARG A 116 0.57 -4.74 5.12
N GLY A 117 -0.37 -4.47 4.22
CA GLY A 117 -0.16 -4.50 2.77
C GLY A 117 -1.41 -4.88 1.98
N ILE A 118 -1.40 -4.59 0.67
CA ILE A 118 -2.46 -4.96 -0.28
C ILE A 118 -1.81 -5.75 -1.42
N ASP A 119 -1.69 -7.06 -1.24
CA ASP A 119 -0.94 -7.98 -2.11
C ASP A 119 -1.79 -9.14 -2.66
N GLY A 120 -2.97 -9.38 -2.06
CA GLY A 120 -3.88 -10.50 -2.31
C GLY A 120 -3.59 -11.74 -1.47
N ILE A 121 -2.73 -11.65 -0.46
CA ILE A 121 -2.30 -12.75 0.39
C ILE A 121 -2.80 -12.52 1.82
N PHE A 122 -3.64 -13.42 2.33
CA PHE A 122 -4.17 -13.33 3.68
C PHE A 122 -3.17 -13.88 4.72
N GLY A 123 -2.04 -13.19 4.84
CA GLY A 123 -1.04 -13.46 5.89
C GLY A 123 -1.47 -12.96 7.27
N ARG A 124 -0.59 -13.13 8.27
CA ARG A 124 -0.84 -12.74 9.67
C ARG A 124 -1.34 -11.30 9.84
N GLY A 125 -0.88 -10.38 8.99
CA GLY A 125 -1.33 -8.98 8.95
C GLY A 125 -2.83 -8.86 8.68
N THR A 126 -3.27 -9.33 7.51
CA THR A 126 -4.67 -9.36 7.11
C THR A 126 -5.54 -10.15 8.09
N ARG A 127 -5.07 -11.30 8.61
CA ARG A 127 -5.81 -12.08 9.63
C ARG A 127 -6.09 -11.28 10.91
N THR A 128 -5.11 -10.51 11.39
CA THR A 128 -5.32 -9.61 12.55
C THR A 128 -6.30 -8.48 12.21
N ALA A 129 -6.23 -7.91 11.00
CA ALA A 129 -7.16 -6.85 10.56
C ALA A 129 -8.61 -7.37 10.47
N ILE A 130 -8.82 -8.54 9.84
CA ILE A 130 -10.13 -9.22 9.77
C ILE A 130 -10.67 -9.48 11.17
N ALA A 131 -9.86 -10.05 12.07
CA ALA A 131 -10.29 -10.35 13.45
C ALA A 131 -10.68 -9.09 14.24
N ALA A 132 -9.94 -7.98 14.05
CA ALA A 132 -10.25 -6.70 14.69
C ALA A 132 -11.56 -6.08 14.16
N TRP A 133 -11.77 -6.11 12.84
CA TRP A 133 -13.02 -5.68 12.21
C TRP A 133 -14.21 -6.57 12.64
N GLN A 134 -14.01 -7.89 12.69
CA GLN A 134 -15.02 -8.82 13.20
C GLN A 134 -15.44 -8.47 14.63
N GLN A 135 -14.48 -8.19 15.51
CA GLN A 135 -14.74 -7.82 16.91
C GLN A 135 -15.48 -6.48 17.05
N SER A 136 -15.15 -5.46 16.25
CA SER A 136 -15.89 -4.19 16.28
C SER A 136 -17.33 -4.32 15.79
N GLU A 137 -17.58 -5.23 14.86
CA GLU A 137 -18.92 -5.54 14.34
C GLU A 137 -19.73 -6.50 15.24
N GLY A 138 -19.12 -7.02 16.31
CA GLY A 138 -19.75 -7.92 17.29
C GLY A 138 -19.71 -9.41 16.91
N PHE A 139 -18.84 -9.82 15.99
CA PHE A 139 -18.61 -11.21 15.62
C PHE A 139 -17.48 -11.86 16.43
N ASP A 140 -17.47 -13.20 16.47
CA ASP A 140 -16.32 -13.97 16.92
C ASP A 140 -15.13 -13.71 15.98
N GLY A 141 -14.11 -12.99 16.47
CA GLY A 141 -12.96 -12.53 15.70
C GLY A 141 -11.98 -13.63 15.28
N SER A 142 -12.44 -14.55 14.43
CA SER A 142 -11.70 -15.71 13.92
C SER A 142 -10.56 -15.36 12.97
N GLY A 143 -10.61 -14.18 12.33
CA GLY A 143 -9.68 -13.78 11.28
C GLY A 143 -9.99 -14.39 9.90
N TYR A 144 -11.10 -15.11 9.75
CA TYR A 144 -11.57 -15.72 8.50
C TYR A 144 -12.98 -15.22 8.16
N LEU A 145 -13.19 -14.81 6.91
CA LEU A 145 -14.43 -14.15 6.48
C LEU A 145 -15.48 -15.13 5.94
N THR A 146 -16.75 -14.80 6.17
CA THR A 146 -17.91 -15.39 5.48
C THR A 146 -18.39 -14.48 4.33
N SER A 147 -19.22 -14.99 3.41
CA SER A 147 -19.78 -14.18 2.32
C SER A 147 -20.55 -12.96 2.83
N ASP A 148 -21.40 -13.14 3.85
CA ASP A 148 -22.19 -12.04 4.45
C ASP A 148 -21.29 -10.99 5.12
N GLN A 149 -20.16 -11.43 5.69
CA GLN A 149 -19.18 -10.53 6.28
C GLN A 149 -18.45 -9.72 5.21
N ILE A 150 -18.10 -10.31 4.06
CA ILE A 150 -17.52 -9.59 2.92
C ILE A 150 -18.52 -8.52 2.45
N THR A 151 -19.76 -8.89 2.12
CA THR A 151 -20.78 -7.91 1.69
C THR A 151 -21.02 -6.77 2.71
N ARG A 152 -20.89 -7.04 4.02
CA ARG A 152 -20.98 -6.02 5.07
C ARG A 152 -19.75 -5.11 5.11
N LEU A 153 -18.55 -5.67 4.96
CA LEU A 153 -17.28 -4.95 4.88
C LEU A 153 -17.24 -4.03 3.65
N ASP A 154 -17.57 -4.56 2.47
CA ASP A 154 -17.61 -3.84 1.20
C ASP A 154 -18.55 -2.62 1.31
N ALA A 155 -19.78 -2.84 1.79
CA ALA A 155 -20.75 -1.76 1.97
C ALA A 155 -20.34 -0.71 3.02
N GLN A 156 -19.50 -1.07 4.01
CA GLN A 156 -18.90 -0.10 4.93
C GLN A 156 -17.81 0.73 4.25
N ALA A 157 -16.94 0.08 3.49
CA ALA A 157 -15.88 0.74 2.72
C ALA A 157 -16.45 1.69 1.65
N GLU A 158 -17.51 1.30 0.94
CA GLU A 158 -18.23 2.18 0.00
C GLU A 158 -18.75 3.45 0.67
N ARG A 159 -19.41 3.33 1.84
CA ARG A 159 -19.88 4.50 2.60
C ARG A 159 -18.71 5.39 3.04
N ARG A 160 -17.62 4.78 3.51
CA ARG A 160 -16.42 5.51 3.94
C ARG A 160 -15.75 6.23 2.78
N ALA A 161 -15.70 5.62 1.58
CA ALA A 161 -15.22 6.24 0.37
C ALA A 161 -16.07 7.46 -0.02
N ALA A 162 -17.40 7.31 -0.02
CA ALA A 162 -18.33 8.39 -0.36
C ALA A 162 -18.27 9.57 0.63
N GLU A 163 -18.10 9.30 1.92
CA GLU A 163 -17.88 10.34 2.94
C GLU A 163 -16.61 11.16 2.67
N LEU A 164 -15.51 10.49 2.33
CA LEU A 164 -14.22 11.10 2.04
C LEU A 164 -14.23 11.88 0.71
N GLU A 165 -14.89 11.35 -0.32
CA GLU A 165 -15.10 12.03 -1.61
C GLU A 165 -15.92 13.31 -1.39
N ALA A 166 -17.04 13.24 -0.64
CA ALA A 166 -17.85 14.40 -0.29
C ALA A 166 -17.12 15.41 0.64
N GLU A 167 -16.21 14.98 1.52
CA GLU A 167 -15.34 15.90 2.27
C GLU A 167 -14.33 16.60 1.36
N ALA A 168 -13.67 15.87 0.47
CA ALA A 168 -12.72 16.43 -0.49
C ALA A 168 -13.39 17.44 -1.45
N GLU A 169 -14.59 17.13 -1.94
CA GLU A 169 -15.41 18.05 -2.74
C GLU A 169 -15.78 19.32 -1.96
N ARG A 170 -16.26 19.19 -0.71
CA ARG A 170 -16.56 20.35 0.15
C ARG A 170 -15.33 21.21 0.40
N ARG A 171 -14.16 20.59 0.61
CA ARG A 171 -12.88 21.29 0.79
C ARG A 171 -12.46 22.03 -0.48
N ARG A 172 -12.53 21.39 -1.65
CA ARG A 172 -12.24 22.01 -2.96
C ARG A 172 -13.21 23.17 -3.23
N ALA A 173 -14.50 22.99 -2.98
CA ALA A 173 -15.51 24.04 -3.15
C ALA A 173 -15.28 25.24 -2.20
N GLN A 174 -14.88 24.99 -0.94
CA GLN A 174 -14.51 26.05 -0.01
C GLN A 174 -13.24 26.80 -0.45
N GLN A 175 -12.23 26.10 -0.96
CA GLN A 175 -11.02 26.72 -1.51
C GLN A 175 -11.34 27.60 -2.72
N LEU A 176 -12.09 27.08 -3.70
CA LEU A 176 -12.54 27.83 -4.88
C LEU A 176 -13.43 29.03 -4.53
N ALA A 177 -14.24 28.93 -3.47
CA ALA A 177 -15.05 30.04 -2.99
C ALA A 177 -14.21 31.14 -2.31
N GLN A 178 -13.17 30.78 -1.56
CA GLN A 178 -12.22 31.73 -0.96
C GLN A 178 -11.37 32.42 -2.03
N ASP A 179 -10.87 31.65 -2.99
CA ASP A 179 -10.12 32.09 -4.16
C ASP A 179 -10.94 33.14 -4.95
N ARG A 180 -12.16 32.79 -5.37
CA ARG A 180 -13.07 33.71 -6.07
C ARG A 180 -13.43 34.94 -5.25
N ALA A 181 -13.74 34.79 -3.96
CA ALA A 181 -14.07 35.96 -3.13
C ALA A 181 -12.89 36.94 -3.02
N PHE A 182 -11.65 36.42 -2.92
CA PHE A 182 -10.46 37.25 -2.88
C PHE A 182 -10.12 37.87 -4.24
N TRP A 183 -10.35 37.14 -5.34
CA TRP A 183 -10.29 37.69 -6.70
C TRP A 183 -11.29 38.84 -6.88
N ASP A 184 -12.55 38.64 -6.50
CA ASP A 184 -13.61 39.65 -6.58
C ASP A 184 -13.26 40.91 -5.74
N GLU A 185 -12.63 40.75 -4.57
CA GLU A 185 -12.19 41.84 -3.69
C GLU A 185 -10.93 42.59 -4.20
N THR A 186 -9.96 41.87 -4.78
CA THR A 186 -8.62 42.43 -5.07
C THR A 186 -8.29 42.48 -6.56
N GLY A 187 -8.31 41.34 -7.27
CA GLY A 187 -7.86 41.26 -8.65
C GLY A 187 -8.87 41.74 -9.70
N SER A 188 -10.17 41.75 -9.37
CA SER A 188 -11.25 42.07 -10.32
C SER A 188 -11.23 43.50 -10.86
N LEU A 189 -10.58 44.43 -10.14
CA LEU A 189 -10.38 45.81 -10.57
C LEU A 189 -9.27 45.95 -11.63
N GLY A 190 -8.41 44.95 -11.79
CA GLY A 190 -7.30 44.96 -12.72
C GLY A 190 -6.20 45.97 -12.37
N ASP A 191 -6.05 46.35 -11.10
CA ASP A 191 -4.98 47.23 -10.62
C ASP A 191 -3.75 46.44 -10.15
N GLU A 192 -2.57 47.04 -10.25
CA GLU A 192 -1.31 46.34 -10.01
C GLU A 192 -1.21 45.76 -8.59
N ALA A 193 -1.65 46.51 -7.58
CA ALA A 193 -1.60 46.11 -6.19
C ALA A 193 -2.57 44.96 -5.89
N GLY A 194 -3.80 45.05 -6.38
CA GLY A 194 -4.81 43.99 -6.28
C GLY A 194 -4.34 42.67 -6.94
N LEU A 195 -3.80 42.74 -8.14
CA LEU A 195 -3.28 41.57 -8.88
C LEU A 195 -2.06 40.94 -8.18
N ARG A 196 -1.12 41.74 -7.66
CA ARG A 196 0.01 41.23 -6.85
C ARG A 196 -0.47 40.59 -5.54
N ALA A 197 -1.44 41.20 -4.86
CA ALA A 197 -2.01 40.65 -3.63
C ALA A 197 -2.70 39.30 -3.87
N TYR A 198 -3.50 39.19 -4.93
CA TYR A 198 -4.10 37.93 -5.36
C TYR A 198 -3.04 36.85 -5.63
N LEU A 199 -2.02 37.14 -6.46
CA LEU A 199 -0.96 36.18 -6.79
C LEU A 199 -0.09 35.79 -5.59
N GLY A 200 0.08 36.68 -4.61
CA GLY A 200 0.78 36.36 -3.35
C GLY A 200 -0.01 35.42 -2.44
N ARG A 201 -1.35 35.46 -2.48
CA ARG A 201 -2.21 34.60 -1.64
C ARG A 201 -2.62 33.30 -2.33
N PHE A 202 -2.90 33.36 -3.63
CA PHE A 202 -3.31 32.26 -4.49
C PHE A 202 -2.38 32.20 -5.72
N PRO A 203 -1.12 31.78 -5.56
CA PRO A 203 -0.16 31.70 -6.67
C PRO A 203 -0.60 30.70 -7.75
N ASP A 204 -1.30 29.63 -7.35
CA ASP A 204 -1.79 28.58 -8.25
C ASP A 204 -3.33 28.43 -8.17
N GLY A 205 -4.04 29.51 -7.83
CA GLY A 205 -5.51 29.59 -7.83
C GLY A 205 -6.14 29.55 -9.23
N GLU A 206 -7.46 29.67 -9.29
CA GLU A 206 -8.27 29.60 -10.51
C GLU A 206 -7.97 30.77 -11.47
N PHE A 207 -7.83 31.99 -10.92
CA PHE A 207 -7.63 33.23 -11.68
C PHE A 207 -6.14 33.63 -11.84
N SER A 208 -5.20 32.78 -11.42
CA SER A 208 -3.76 33.14 -11.40
C SER A 208 -3.15 33.31 -12.78
N GLU A 209 -3.80 32.79 -13.83
CA GLU A 209 -3.39 33.02 -15.22
C GLU A 209 -3.84 34.40 -15.69
N ASP A 210 -5.14 34.69 -15.58
CA ASP A 210 -5.71 36.01 -15.89
C ASP A 210 -5.01 37.13 -15.12
N ALA A 211 -4.68 36.88 -13.84
CA ALA A 211 -3.99 37.82 -12.99
C ALA A 211 -2.57 38.14 -13.48
N ARG A 212 -1.82 37.13 -13.94
CA ARG A 212 -0.47 37.30 -14.51
C ARG A 212 -0.50 38.02 -15.84
N GLU A 213 -1.46 37.69 -16.71
CA GLU A 213 -1.59 38.34 -18.02
C GLU A 213 -1.91 39.83 -17.86
N GLN A 214 -2.88 40.18 -17.00
CA GLN A 214 -3.20 41.56 -16.68
C GLN A 214 -2.01 42.30 -16.05
N LEU A 215 -1.32 41.68 -15.08
CA LEU A 215 -0.15 42.28 -14.44
C LEU A 215 0.98 42.53 -15.46
N ALA A 216 1.25 41.60 -16.36
CA ALA A 216 2.25 41.75 -17.41
C ALA A 216 1.91 42.90 -18.39
N ALA A 217 0.62 43.11 -18.70
CA ALA A 217 0.17 44.24 -19.51
C ALA A 217 0.40 45.59 -18.81
N ILE A 218 0.13 45.66 -17.50
CA ILE A 218 0.40 46.85 -16.66
C ILE A 218 1.90 47.12 -16.58
N GLU A 219 2.71 46.11 -16.25
CA GLU A 219 4.17 46.22 -16.19
C GLU A 219 4.76 46.70 -17.53
N LEU A 220 4.24 46.23 -18.66
CA LEU A 220 4.67 46.68 -19.99
C LEU A 220 4.31 48.15 -20.27
N GLN A 221 3.15 48.61 -19.81
CA GLN A 221 2.74 50.02 -19.96
C GLN A 221 3.56 50.93 -19.04
N LYS A 222 3.72 50.54 -17.77
CA LYS A 222 4.58 51.17 -16.76
C LYS A 222 6.00 51.35 -17.31
N ARG A 223 6.59 50.29 -17.88
CA ARG A 223 7.89 50.38 -18.60
C ARG A 223 7.95 51.46 -19.67
N ARG A 224 6.87 51.72 -20.42
CA ARG A 224 6.85 52.76 -21.48
C ARG A 224 6.77 54.18 -20.90
N GLU A 225 6.13 54.34 -19.76
CA GLU A 225 5.87 55.65 -19.12
C GLU A 225 6.99 56.08 -18.17
N THR A 226 7.71 55.14 -17.55
CA THR A 226 8.81 55.40 -16.61
C THR A 226 10.01 56.14 -17.23
N ASP A 227 10.69 56.95 -16.41
CA ASP A 227 11.94 57.65 -16.75
C ASP A 227 13.01 56.72 -17.35
N ALA A 228 13.75 57.25 -18.33
CA ALA A 228 14.77 56.48 -19.05
C ALA A 228 15.89 55.91 -18.15
N ARG A 229 16.22 56.57 -17.04
CA ARG A 229 17.26 56.10 -16.11
C ARG A 229 16.79 54.93 -15.25
N ASP A 230 15.57 54.99 -14.74
CA ASP A 230 14.97 53.92 -13.93
C ASP A 230 14.70 52.68 -14.80
N ARG A 231 14.19 52.88 -16.03
CA ARG A 231 14.17 51.84 -17.08
C ARG A 231 15.50 51.14 -17.27
N GLN A 232 16.60 51.89 -17.43
CA GLN A 232 17.93 51.28 -17.64
C GLN A 232 18.37 50.43 -16.44
N LEU A 233 18.19 50.92 -15.22
CA LEU A 233 18.55 50.17 -14.01
C LEU A 233 17.72 48.89 -13.89
N TRP A 234 16.44 48.94 -14.26
CA TRP A 234 15.55 47.78 -14.28
C TRP A 234 15.90 46.79 -15.39
N ASP A 235 16.21 47.26 -16.60
CA ASP A 235 16.61 46.41 -17.72
C ASP A 235 17.98 45.74 -17.44
N GLU A 236 18.90 46.41 -16.72
CA GLU A 236 20.16 45.85 -16.22
C GLU A 236 19.89 44.76 -15.17
N ALA A 237 19.07 45.06 -14.14
CA ALA A 237 18.70 44.09 -13.12
C ALA A 237 17.98 42.85 -13.68
N THR A 238 17.12 43.04 -14.68
CA THR A 238 16.38 41.97 -15.38
C THR A 238 17.27 41.16 -16.32
N GLN A 239 18.33 41.75 -16.91
CA GLN A 239 19.30 41.03 -17.74
C GLN A 239 20.17 40.08 -16.92
N GLU A 240 20.59 40.49 -15.72
CA GLU A 240 21.31 39.61 -14.80
C GLU A 240 20.40 38.59 -14.10
N ASN A 241 19.16 39.00 -13.80
CA ASN A 241 18.12 38.17 -13.17
C ASN A 241 18.58 37.42 -11.91
N THR A 242 19.30 38.10 -11.01
CA THR A 242 19.75 37.53 -9.74
C THR A 242 19.10 38.23 -8.55
N SER A 243 19.01 37.55 -7.40
CA SER A 243 18.53 38.19 -6.17
C SER A 243 19.43 39.36 -5.73
N GLN A 244 20.67 39.46 -6.23
CA GLN A 244 21.53 40.62 -5.96
C GLN A 244 21.20 41.77 -6.89
N SER A 245 21.10 41.55 -8.20
CA SER A 245 20.83 42.61 -9.19
C SER A 245 19.50 43.34 -8.92
N TYR A 246 18.48 42.62 -8.45
CA TYR A 246 17.22 43.23 -8.00
C TYR A 246 17.34 44.00 -6.67
N ARG A 247 18.24 43.60 -5.75
CA ARG A 247 18.51 44.38 -4.51
C ARG A 247 19.31 45.64 -4.81
N ASP A 248 20.26 45.57 -5.73
CA ASP A 248 21.05 46.71 -6.20
C ASP A 248 20.13 47.74 -6.90
N TYR A 249 19.14 47.27 -7.68
CA TYR A 249 18.06 48.12 -8.20
C TYR A 249 17.29 48.83 -7.08
N LEU A 250 16.88 48.11 -6.03
CA LEU A 250 16.15 48.69 -4.89
C LEU A 250 16.97 49.71 -4.08
N GLU A 251 18.30 49.59 -4.07
CA GLU A 251 19.21 50.56 -3.44
C GLU A 251 19.42 51.82 -4.31
N LEU A 252 19.58 51.62 -5.64
CA LEU A 252 19.83 52.71 -6.60
C LEU A 252 18.56 53.49 -6.97
N ALA A 253 17.39 52.84 -6.91
CA ALA A 253 16.08 53.39 -7.23
C ALA A 253 15.05 53.11 -6.10
N PRO A 254 15.24 53.65 -4.88
CA PRO A 254 14.41 53.30 -3.72
C PRO A 254 12.93 53.69 -3.84
N GLY A 255 12.61 54.64 -4.72
CA GLY A 255 11.26 55.00 -5.16
C GLY A 255 11.08 54.86 -6.68
N GLY A 256 11.84 53.96 -7.32
CA GLY A 256 11.67 53.62 -8.73
C GLY A 256 10.35 52.92 -8.99
N ALA A 257 9.91 52.94 -10.25
CA ALA A 257 8.62 52.36 -10.64
C ALA A 257 8.59 50.86 -10.39
N PHE A 258 9.69 50.13 -10.63
CA PHE A 258 9.74 48.67 -10.61
C PHE A 258 10.09 48.09 -9.23
N ARG A 259 9.80 48.83 -8.16
CA ARG A 259 10.11 48.42 -6.78
C ARG A 259 9.42 47.10 -6.41
N ASP A 260 8.10 47.05 -6.59
CA ASP A 260 7.29 45.91 -6.18
C ASP A 260 7.58 44.68 -7.05
N GLU A 261 7.89 44.90 -8.33
CA GLU A 261 8.44 43.91 -9.26
C GLU A 261 9.75 43.32 -8.74
N ALA A 262 10.71 44.15 -8.33
CA ALA A 262 12.02 43.71 -7.83
C ALA A 262 11.88 42.87 -6.55
N GLU A 263 11.05 43.31 -5.60
CA GLU A 263 10.75 42.55 -4.37
C GLU A 263 10.10 41.20 -4.71
N THR A 264 9.14 41.17 -5.65
CA THR A 264 8.50 39.92 -6.14
C THR A 264 9.52 38.97 -6.77
N ARG A 265 10.45 39.49 -7.59
CA ARG A 265 11.48 38.70 -8.28
C ARG A 265 12.50 38.12 -7.29
N ILE A 266 12.89 38.87 -6.26
CA ILE A 266 13.77 38.38 -5.19
C ILE A 266 13.13 37.19 -4.48
N ALA A 267 11.87 37.32 -4.05
CA ALA A 267 11.15 36.24 -3.35
C ALA A 267 11.04 34.96 -4.21
N ALA A 268 10.71 35.11 -5.49
CA ALA A 268 10.63 33.98 -6.43
C ALA A 268 11.98 33.26 -6.61
N LEU A 269 13.08 34.01 -6.73
CA LEU A 269 14.43 33.45 -6.85
C LEU A 269 14.90 32.76 -5.56
N GLU A 270 14.57 33.32 -4.39
CA GLU A 270 14.86 32.70 -3.10
C GLU A 270 14.10 31.38 -2.92
N GLN A 271 12.81 31.33 -3.29
CA GLN A 271 12.00 30.11 -3.27
C GLN A 271 12.50 29.06 -4.27
N ALA A 272 12.93 29.47 -5.47
CA ALA A 272 13.59 28.57 -6.42
C ALA A 272 14.91 27.99 -5.86
N GLY A 273 15.69 28.80 -5.13
CA GLY A 273 16.89 28.36 -4.41
C GLY A 273 16.59 27.31 -3.34
N GLN A 274 15.51 27.49 -2.56
CA GLN A 274 15.01 26.49 -1.59
C GLN A 274 14.61 25.17 -2.28
N ASN A 275 13.93 25.25 -3.42
CA ASN A 275 13.49 24.08 -4.19
C ASN A 275 14.61 23.42 -5.02
N SER A 276 15.83 23.93 -5.00
CA SER A 276 16.99 23.35 -5.73
C SER A 276 17.31 21.90 -5.36
N GLY A 277 16.86 21.40 -4.20
CA GLY A 277 16.92 19.99 -3.84
C GLY A 277 15.96 19.15 -4.69
N ALA A 278 14.69 19.54 -4.76
CA ALA A 278 13.65 18.86 -5.53
C ALA A 278 13.89 18.93 -7.04
N ALA A 279 14.47 20.04 -7.54
CA ALA A 279 14.89 20.15 -8.94
C ALA A 279 15.98 19.12 -9.32
N ARG A 280 16.93 18.85 -8.41
CA ARG A 280 17.96 17.81 -8.60
C ARG A 280 17.36 16.39 -8.51
N GLU A 281 16.38 16.19 -7.64
CA GLU A 281 15.64 14.92 -7.55
C GLU A 281 14.90 14.62 -8.87
N GLU A 282 14.17 15.58 -9.42
CA GLU A 282 13.48 15.42 -10.71
C GLU A 282 14.45 15.10 -11.86
N GLN A 283 15.60 15.79 -11.92
CA GLN A 283 16.63 15.52 -12.92
C GLN A 283 17.18 14.09 -12.81
N ALA A 284 17.33 13.56 -11.58
CA ALA A 284 17.79 12.19 -11.35
C ALA A 284 16.79 11.12 -11.83
N LEU A 285 15.51 11.46 -12.00
CA LEU A 285 14.51 10.54 -12.57
C LEU A 285 14.74 10.24 -14.07
N ASN A 286 15.54 11.06 -14.77
CA ASN A 286 15.89 10.86 -16.18
C ASN A 286 14.67 10.62 -17.11
N LEU A 287 13.57 11.34 -16.87
CA LEU A 287 12.30 11.15 -17.57
C LEU A 287 12.41 11.50 -19.06
N SER A 288 11.99 10.59 -19.93
CA SER A 288 11.96 10.85 -21.37
C SER A 288 10.98 11.99 -21.72
N PRO A 289 11.17 12.73 -22.83
CA PRO A 289 10.21 13.75 -23.28
C PRO A 289 8.79 13.21 -23.43
N ARG A 290 8.63 11.99 -23.97
CA ARG A 290 7.32 11.30 -24.04
C ARG A 290 6.73 11.02 -22.66
N THR A 291 7.55 10.70 -21.66
CA THR A 291 7.08 10.50 -20.28
C THR A 291 6.57 11.81 -19.69
N ARG A 292 7.24 12.93 -19.96
CA ARG A 292 6.81 14.27 -19.51
C ARG A 292 5.49 14.69 -20.19
N GLN A 293 5.34 14.47 -21.50
CA GLN A 293 4.06 14.64 -22.22
C GLN A 293 2.91 13.81 -21.60
N ILE A 294 3.17 12.58 -21.18
CA ILE A 294 2.15 11.74 -20.51
C ILE A 294 1.78 12.33 -19.14
N ILE A 295 2.73 12.90 -18.41
CA ILE A 295 2.50 13.56 -17.12
C ILE A 295 1.68 14.84 -17.31
N GLU A 296 2.04 15.68 -18.28
CA GLU A 296 1.30 16.89 -18.65
C GLU A 296 -0.13 16.55 -19.09
N SER A 297 -0.32 15.65 -20.07
CA SER A 297 -1.66 15.19 -20.49
C SER A 297 -2.48 14.62 -19.33
N ARG A 298 -1.82 14.02 -18.33
CA ARG A 298 -2.49 13.51 -17.13
C ARG A 298 -2.86 14.62 -16.12
N LEU A 299 -2.05 15.67 -16.00
CA LEU A 299 -2.41 16.88 -15.24
C LEU A 299 -3.56 17.64 -15.91
N GLU A 300 -3.58 17.71 -17.24
CA GLU A 300 -4.69 18.25 -18.03
C GLU A 300 -5.98 17.45 -17.82
N ALA A 301 -5.92 16.11 -17.91
CA ALA A 301 -7.07 15.22 -17.65
C ALA A 301 -7.59 15.26 -16.20
N LEU A 302 -6.84 15.86 -15.27
CA LEU A 302 -7.23 16.13 -13.89
C LEU A 302 -7.74 17.57 -13.68
N ASP A 303 -7.89 18.36 -14.75
CA ASP A 303 -8.29 19.78 -14.74
C ASP A 303 -7.33 20.66 -13.92
N LEU A 304 -6.02 20.36 -13.95
CA LEU A 304 -4.99 21.10 -13.23
C LEU A 304 -4.25 22.15 -14.08
N ARG A 305 -4.60 22.24 -15.38
CA ARG A 305 -4.11 23.22 -16.37
C ARG A 305 -2.57 23.35 -16.42
N PRO A 306 -1.86 22.36 -17.01
CA PRO A 306 -0.40 22.35 -17.12
C PRO A 306 0.17 23.19 -18.27
N GLY A 307 -0.66 23.98 -18.98
CA GLY A 307 -0.24 24.67 -20.20
C GLY A 307 -0.25 23.75 -21.42
N ASN A 308 0.75 23.88 -22.29
CA ASN A 308 0.87 23.08 -23.51
C ASN A 308 1.46 21.69 -23.20
N VAL A 309 0.83 20.63 -23.73
CA VAL A 309 1.33 19.24 -23.60
C VAL A 309 2.41 18.98 -24.65
N ASP A 310 3.63 19.49 -24.42
CA ASP A 310 4.76 19.39 -25.36
C ASP A 310 5.96 18.58 -24.82
N GLY A 311 5.98 18.25 -23.53
CA GLY A 311 7.04 17.53 -22.83
C GLY A 311 8.06 18.44 -22.14
N VAL A 312 7.86 19.75 -22.14
CA VAL A 312 8.67 20.74 -21.46
C VAL A 312 7.95 21.17 -20.19
N LEU A 313 8.44 20.68 -19.04
CA LEU A 313 7.95 21.05 -17.71
C LEU A 313 8.37 22.49 -17.34
N ASP A 314 7.74 23.44 -18.01
CA ASP A 314 7.80 24.88 -17.82
C ASP A 314 7.01 25.34 -16.58
N ASP A 315 6.90 26.65 -16.38
CA ASP A 315 6.22 27.22 -15.22
C ASP A 315 4.75 26.79 -15.12
N ASP A 316 4.04 26.57 -16.22
CA ASP A 316 2.62 26.16 -16.25
C ASP A 316 2.49 24.73 -15.74
N SER A 317 3.38 23.86 -16.22
CA SER A 317 3.56 22.52 -15.68
C SER A 317 3.95 22.54 -14.19
N ARG A 318 4.82 23.46 -13.73
CA ARG A 318 5.16 23.60 -12.30
C ARG A 318 3.94 23.94 -11.45
N ARG A 319 3.05 24.81 -11.93
CA ARG A 319 1.79 25.15 -11.23
C ARG A 319 0.87 23.94 -11.12
N ALA A 320 0.66 23.23 -12.23
CA ALA A 320 -0.16 22.01 -12.22
C ALA A 320 0.43 20.91 -11.31
N ILE A 321 1.76 20.76 -11.24
CA ILE A 321 2.42 19.84 -10.30
C ILE A 321 2.20 20.29 -8.85
N ARG A 322 2.29 21.58 -8.51
CA ARG A 322 1.97 22.07 -7.15
C ARG A 322 0.51 21.85 -6.78
N ARG A 323 -0.44 22.17 -7.68
CA ARG A 323 -1.88 21.85 -7.50
C ARG A 323 -2.09 20.36 -7.23
N TYR A 324 -1.41 19.48 -7.97
CA TYR A 324 -1.46 18.02 -7.76
C TYR A 324 -0.89 17.60 -6.39
N GLN A 325 0.22 18.20 -5.96
CA GLN A 325 0.88 17.96 -4.68
C GLN A 325 0.00 18.42 -3.50
N ALA A 326 -0.50 19.66 -3.54
CA ALA A 326 -1.40 20.23 -2.55
C ALA A 326 -2.66 19.38 -2.35
N ALA A 327 -3.31 18.98 -3.46
CA ALA A 327 -4.50 18.12 -3.43
C ALA A 327 -4.26 16.73 -2.79
N ARG A 328 -2.99 16.30 -2.63
CA ARG A 328 -2.58 15.01 -2.04
C ARG A 328 -1.80 15.17 -0.72
N ASN A 329 -1.75 16.39 -0.15
CA ASN A 329 -0.96 16.74 1.04
C ASN A 329 0.53 16.35 0.91
N LEU A 330 1.09 16.54 -0.29
CA LEU A 330 2.52 16.38 -0.58
C LEU A 330 3.22 17.75 -0.52
N PRO A 331 4.55 17.81 -0.30
CA PRO A 331 5.30 19.05 -0.39
C PRO A 331 5.12 19.74 -1.76
N GLU A 332 4.68 21.00 -1.74
CA GLU A 332 4.32 21.80 -2.92
C GLU A 332 5.56 22.38 -3.63
N THR A 333 6.50 21.51 -4.02
CA THR A 333 7.76 21.92 -4.66
C THR A 333 7.59 22.34 -6.12
N GLY A 334 6.57 21.83 -6.82
CA GLY A 334 6.42 21.96 -8.27
C GLY A 334 7.35 21.05 -9.09
N TYR A 335 8.14 20.20 -8.43
CA TYR A 335 9.05 19.24 -9.05
C TYR A 335 8.58 17.81 -8.81
N LEU A 336 8.78 16.96 -9.82
CA LEU A 336 8.43 15.54 -9.77
C LEU A 336 9.43 14.77 -8.91
N SER A 337 8.93 14.02 -7.94
CA SER A 337 9.64 12.91 -7.29
C SER A 337 9.16 11.57 -7.83
N GLU A 338 9.92 10.49 -7.57
CA GLU A 338 9.51 9.13 -7.95
C GLU A 338 8.09 8.80 -7.43
N ARG A 339 7.80 9.19 -6.19
CA ARG A 339 6.47 9.04 -5.58
C ARG A 339 5.38 9.79 -6.34
N VAL A 340 5.63 11.04 -6.74
CA VAL A 340 4.66 11.84 -7.50
C VAL A 340 4.39 11.21 -8.86
N VAL A 341 5.44 10.81 -9.60
CA VAL A 341 5.30 10.15 -10.91
C VAL A 341 4.51 8.85 -10.80
N VAL A 342 4.85 7.98 -9.83
CA VAL A 342 4.16 6.70 -9.63
C VAL A 342 2.68 6.91 -9.28
N GLN A 343 2.35 7.86 -8.40
CA GLN A 343 0.95 8.15 -8.05
C GLN A 343 0.16 8.72 -9.23
N LEU A 344 0.76 9.66 -9.98
CA LEU A 344 0.13 10.36 -11.09
C LEU A 344 -0.17 9.41 -12.27
N LEU A 345 0.74 8.46 -12.53
CA LEU A 345 0.51 7.37 -13.47
C LEU A 345 -0.49 6.32 -12.94
N ALA A 346 -0.44 5.95 -11.66
CA ALA A 346 -1.35 4.95 -11.07
C ALA A 346 -2.82 5.43 -11.02
N ASP A 347 -3.06 6.71 -10.73
CA ASP A 347 -4.41 7.28 -10.72
C ASP A 347 -5.07 7.25 -12.11
N SER A 348 -4.32 7.10 -13.21
CA SER A 348 -4.88 6.91 -14.56
C SER A 348 -5.66 5.60 -14.71
N VAL A 349 -5.23 4.54 -14.02
CA VAL A 349 -5.85 3.21 -14.14
C VAL A 349 -7.23 3.20 -13.49
N ARG A 350 -7.44 3.94 -12.39
CA ARG A 350 -8.72 3.96 -11.65
C ARG A 350 -9.87 4.65 -12.38
N GLN A 351 -9.58 5.63 -13.26
CA GLN A 351 -10.63 6.34 -14.02
C GLN A 351 -11.12 5.56 -15.24
N ILE A 352 -10.38 4.57 -15.73
CA ILE A 352 -10.78 3.73 -16.87
C ILE A 352 -11.76 2.61 -16.46
N PHE A 353 -11.90 2.37 -15.15
CA PHE A 353 -12.78 1.35 -14.56
C PHE A 353 -13.93 1.93 -13.71
N ARG A 354 -14.38 3.16 -13.99
CA ARG A 354 -15.65 3.73 -13.50
C ARG A 354 -16.62 3.89 -14.68
#